data_AF-F9NWJ4-F1
#
_entry.id   AF-F9NWJ4-F1
#
_cell.length_a   1.000
_cell.length_b   1.000
_cell.length_c   1.000
_cell.angle_alpha   90.00
_cell.angle_beta   90.00
_cell.angle_gamma   90.00
#
_symmetry.space_group_name_H-M   'P 1'
#
loop_
_entity.id
_entity.type
_entity.pdbx_description
1 polymer ?
#
loop_
_entity_poly.entity_id
_entity_poly.type
_entity_poly.pdbx_seq_one_letter_code
_entity_poly.pdbx_strand_id
1 'polypeptide(L)'
;MTDIPHTTPQADGLIPKGTWVEVRTVILPPSDRAAAVPADTAATPLVQWVSGFLDQEAHLGDEVTITSIIGRHHTGVLDRINPSYSHSFGNTVPELLPIGTTHEPITPHGQKDQS
;
A
#
# COMPACT_ATOMS: atom_id res chain seq x y z
N MET A 1 -1.29 -23.96 -25.35
CA MET A 1 -1.18 -23.64 -23.92
C MET A 1 0.04 -22.74 -23.81
N THR A 2 -0.18 -21.44 -23.99
CA THR A 2 0.90 -20.46 -24.15
C THR A 2 1.36 -20.06 -22.76
N ASP A 3 2.61 -20.40 -22.45
CA ASP A 3 3.32 -19.99 -21.25
C ASP A 3 3.37 -18.45 -21.24
N ILE A 4 2.61 -17.83 -20.33
CA ILE A 4 2.67 -16.38 -20.12
C ILE A 4 3.87 -16.18 -19.19
N PRO A 5 4.93 -15.48 -19.61
CA PRO A 5 6.06 -15.25 -18.73
C PRO A 5 5.60 -14.37 -17.55
N HIS A 6 5.55 -14.95 -16.35
CA HIS A 6 5.42 -14.20 -15.10
C HIS A 6 6.75 -13.49 -14.84
N THR A 7 6.99 -12.41 -15.59
CA THR A 7 8.12 -11.51 -15.32
C THR A 7 7.77 -10.74 -14.06
N THR A 8 8.34 -11.15 -12.93
CA THR A 8 8.52 -10.25 -11.78
C THR A 8 9.25 -9.01 -12.30
N PRO A 9 8.70 -7.79 -12.18
CA PRO A 9 9.41 -6.61 -12.64
C PRO A 9 10.68 -6.46 -11.77
N GLN A 10 11.83 -6.64 -12.42
CA GLN A 10 13.14 -6.35 -11.84
C GLN A 10 13.23 -4.84 -11.60
N ALA A 11 13.36 -4.45 -10.33
CA ALA A 11 13.19 -3.09 -9.83
C ALA A 11 14.48 -2.26 -9.92
N ASP A 12 14.99 -2.03 -11.13
CA ASP A 12 16.13 -1.11 -11.37
C ASP A 12 15.72 0.16 -12.15
N GLY A 13 14.42 0.43 -12.25
CA GLY A 13 13.85 1.53 -13.03
C GLY A 13 13.01 2.49 -12.20
N LEU A 14 12.88 3.71 -12.71
CA LEU A 14 11.93 4.70 -12.21
C LEU A 14 10.51 4.12 -12.31
N ILE A 15 9.80 4.05 -11.18
CA ILE A 15 8.46 3.49 -11.07
C ILE A 15 7.46 4.58 -11.47
N PRO A 16 6.61 4.37 -12.49
CA PRO A 16 5.69 5.40 -12.96
C PRO A 16 4.63 5.77 -11.93
N LYS A 17 4.18 7.03 -11.99
CA LYS A 17 2.95 7.50 -11.33
C LYS A 17 1.78 6.58 -11.67
N GLY A 18 0.92 6.32 -10.69
CA GLY A 18 -0.27 5.48 -10.84
C GLY A 18 0.02 3.98 -10.71
N THR A 19 1.27 3.57 -10.49
CA THR A 19 1.61 2.18 -10.20
C THR A 19 1.08 1.79 -8.83
N TRP A 20 0.51 0.59 -8.72
CA TRP A 20 0.11 0.02 -7.43
C TRP A 20 1.34 -0.46 -6.66
N VAL A 21 1.57 0.12 -5.49
CA VAL A 21 2.76 -0.11 -4.67
C VAL A 21 2.36 -0.32 -3.22
N GLU A 22 3.30 -0.78 -2.40
CA GLU A 22 3.20 -0.79 -0.94
C GLU A 22 4.23 0.18 -0.36
N VAL A 23 3.80 1.03 0.56
CA VAL A 23 4.69 1.88 1.36
C VAL A 23 4.75 1.37 2.78
N ARG A 24 5.92 1.51 3.40
CA ARG A 24 6.20 1.14 4.78
C ARG A 24 6.46 2.39 5.62
N THR A 25 5.84 2.47 6.78
CA THR A 25 6.05 3.55 7.75
C THR A 25 6.24 2.97 9.15
N VAL A 26 7.23 3.47 9.90
CA VAL A 26 7.37 3.15 11.33
C VAL A 26 6.41 4.04 12.10
N ILE A 27 5.40 3.43 12.73
CA ILE A 27 4.38 4.15 13.50
C ILE A 27 4.86 4.40 14.93
N LEU A 28 5.51 3.40 15.53
CA LEU A 28 6.13 3.55 16.85
C LEU A 28 7.53 2.93 16.82
N PRO A 29 8.58 3.71 17.11
CA PRO A 29 9.89 3.12 17.38
C PRO A 29 9.84 2.30 18.68
N PRO A 30 10.84 1.42 18.93
CA PRO A 30 10.91 0.61 20.16
C PRO A 30 10.79 1.44 21.45
N SER A 31 11.34 2.66 21.46
CA SER A 31 11.28 3.58 22.61
C SER A 31 9.86 4.00 23.00
N ASP A 32 8.92 3.95 22.05
CA ASP A 32 7.57 4.48 22.22
C ASP A 32 6.55 3.35 22.39
N ARG A 33 7.02 2.11 22.55
CA ARG A 33 6.19 0.94 22.84
C ARG A 33 5.70 1.02 24.29
N ALA A 34 4.46 0.61 24.52
CA ALA A 34 3.89 0.62 25.86
C ALA A 34 4.66 -0.30 26.81
N ALA A 35 4.93 0.16 28.04
CA ALA A 35 5.77 -0.56 29.02
C ALA A 35 5.23 -1.95 29.41
N ALA A 36 3.94 -2.22 29.20
CA ALA A 36 3.29 -3.47 29.58
C ALA A 36 3.40 -4.58 28.52
N VAL A 37 4.02 -4.35 27.36
CA VAL A 37 4.22 -5.39 26.34
C VAL A 37 5.41 -6.29 26.71
N PRO A 38 5.44 -7.57 26.26
CA PRO A 38 6.60 -8.43 26.44
C PRO A 38 7.90 -7.82 25.90
N ALA A 39 9.04 -8.20 26.48
CA ALA A 39 10.35 -7.62 26.13
C ALA A 39 10.65 -7.68 24.62
N ASP A 40 10.37 -8.83 23.98
CA ASP A 40 10.57 -9.01 22.54
C ASP A 40 9.73 -8.03 21.70
N THR A 41 8.51 -7.76 22.16
CA THR A 41 7.56 -6.83 21.54
C THR A 41 7.94 -5.36 21.77
N ALA A 42 8.58 -5.06 22.89
CA ALA A 42 9.10 -3.73 23.20
C ALA A 42 10.36 -3.42 22.37
N ALA A 43 11.20 -4.42 22.11
CA ALA A 43 12.40 -4.29 21.29
C ALA A 43 12.12 -4.13 19.78
N THR A 44 10.87 -4.37 19.34
CA THR A 44 10.49 -4.38 17.92
C THR A 44 9.64 -3.14 17.57
N PRO A 45 9.97 -2.39 16.50
CA PRO A 45 9.16 -1.26 16.05
C PRO A 45 7.77 -1.72 15.59
N LEU A 46 6.76 -0.88 15.82
CA LEU A 46 5.46 -1.04 15.17
C LEU A 46 5.53 -0.43 13.78
N VAL A 47 5.33 -1.26 12.77
CA VAL A 47 5.41 -0.89 11.36
C VAL A 47 4.04 -1.05 10.70
N GLN A 48 3.68 -0.10 9.86
CA GLN A 48 2.50 -0.14 9.01
C GLN A 48 2.93 -0.29 7.55
N TRP A 49 2.23 -1.16 6.83
CA TRP A 49 2.28 -1.25 5.37
C TRP A 49 0.94 -0.82 4.81
N VAL A 50 0.96 0.01 3.77
CA VAL A 50 -0.25 0.47 3.09
C VAL A 50 -0.04 0.36 1.60
N SER A 51 -1.00 -0.26 0.91
CA SER A 51 -1.01 -0.31 -0.54
C SER A 51 -1.84 0.83 -1.15
N GLY A 52 -1.38 1.34 -2.29
CA GLY A 52 -2.03 2.42 -3.01
C GLY A 52 -1.36 2.73 -4.34
N PHE A 53 -1.94 3.69 -5.05
CA PHE A 53 -1.40 4.20 -6.31
C PHE A 53 -0.39 5.31 -6.04
N LEU A 54 0.77 5.22 -6.66
CA LEU A 54 1.85 6.20 -6.52
C LEU A 54 1.44 7.57 -7.09
N ASP A 55 1.60 8.66 -6.32
CA ASP A 55 1.13 9.99 -6.74
C ASP A 55 2.09 10.69 -7.74
N GLN A 56 3.37 10.28 -7.74
CA GLN A 56 4.45 10.75 -8.62
C GLN A 56 5.38 9.59 -8.97
N GLU A 57 6.25 9.73 -9.97
CA GLU A 57 7.26 8.69 -10.23
C GLU A 57 8.33 8.64 -9.14
N ALA A 58 8.85 7.45 -8.81
CA ALA A 58 9.82 7.28 -7.73
C ALA A 58 10.66 6.01 -7.89
N HIS A 59 11.73 5.88 -7.11
CA HIS A 59 12.51 4.64 -7.01
C HIS A 59 12.10 3.81 -5.79
N LEU A 60 12.42 2.52 -5.83
CA LEU A 60 12.28 1.64 -4.67
C LEU A 60 13.16 2.16 -3.52
N GLY A 61 12.60 2.28 -2.32
CA GLY A 61 13.28 2.85 -1.15
C GLY A 61 13.13 4.36 -0.97
N ASP A 62 12.53 5.08 -1.92
CA ASP A 62 12.25 6.52 -1.75
C ASP A 62 11.08 6.75 -0.78
N GLU A 63 11.07 7.91 -0.12
CA GLU A 63 9.88 8.40 0.58
C GLU A 63 8.89 8.96 -0.44
N VAL A 64 7.69 8.38 -0.50
CA VAL A 64 6.69 8.67 -1.51
C VAL A 64 5.32 8.89 -0.89
N THR A 65 4.45 9.58 -1.61
CA THR A 65 3.02 9.66 -1.30
C THR A 65 2.23 8.74 -2.24
N ILE A 66 1.32 7.98 -1.66
CA ILE A 66 0.37 7.13 -2.39
C ILE A 66 -1.07 7.54 -2.08
N THR A 67 -1.96 7.31 -3.03
CA THR A 67 -3.41 7.35 -2.82
C THR A 67 -3.94 5.92 -2.71
N SER A 68 -4.46 5.54 -1.54
CA SER A 68 -5.10 4.23 -1.33
C SER A 68 -6.35 4.06 -2.20
N ILE A 69 -6.82 2.81 -2.35
CA ILE A 69 -8.00 2.50 -3.17
C ILE A 69 -9.28 3.24 -2.73
N ILE A 70 -9.39 3.61 -1.46
CA ILE A 70 -10.51 4.38 -0.90
C ILE A 70 -10.27 5.91 -0.90
N GLY A 71 -9.23 6.39 -1.60
CA GLY A 71 -8.97 7.83 -1.79
C GLY A 71 -8.26 8.53 -0.63
N ARG A 72 -7.56 7.81 0.26
CA ARG A 72 -6.74 8.42 1.33
C ARG A 72 -5.28 8.51 0.92
N HIS A 73 -4.64 9.65 1.23
CA HIS A 73 -3.19 9.83 1.03
C HIS A 73 -2.37 9.26 2.19
N HIS A 74 -1.29 8.57 1.87
CA HIS A 74 -0.33 8.03 2.83
C HIS A 74 1.10 8.31 2.37
N THR A 75 1.98 8.65 3.31
CA THR A 75 3.42 8.83 3.05
C THR A 75 4.22 7.73 3.74
N GLY A 76 5.20 7.18 3.04
CA GLY A 76 6.11 6.17 3.58
C GLY A 76 7.18 5.79 2.58
N VAL A 77 8.05 4.87 2.98
CA VAL A 77 9.12 4.36 2.12
C VAL A 77 8.54 3.34 1.15
N LEU A 78 8.78 3.50 -0.16
CA LEU A 78 8.33 2.56 -1.19
C LEU A 78 9.02 1.20 -0.97
N ASP A 79 8.27 0.21 -0.49
CA ASP A 79 8.79 -1.11 -0.10
C ASP A 79 8.66 -2.13 -1.24
N ARG A 80 7.53 -2.11 -1.98
CA ARG A 80 7.22 -3.10 -3.03
C ARG A 80 6.37 -2.53 -4.16
N ILE A 81 6.55 -3.12 -5.34
CA ILE A 81 5.71 -2.89 -6.52
C ILE A 81 4.76 -4.08 -6.68
N ASN A 82 3.48 -3.83 -6.96
CA ASN A 82 2.45 -4.85 -7.12
C ASN A 82 2.49 -5.92 -6.02
N PRO A 83 2.41 -5.53 -4.73
CA PRO A 83 2.50 -6.46 -3.62
C PRO A 83 1.46 -7.58 -3.76
N SER A 84 1.89 -8.84 -3.67
CA SER A 84 1.04 -10.03 -3.64
C SER A 84 1.21 -10.80 -2.34
N TYR A 85 0.17 -11.53 -1.92
CA TYR A 85 0.28 -12.44 -0.78
C TYR A 85 0.82 -13.79 -1.24
N SER A 86 2.04 -14.11 -0.79
CA SER A 86 2.73 -15.37 -1.13
C SER A 86 2.00 -16.64 -0.67
N HIS A 87 1.03 -16.52 0.24
CA HIS A 87 0.46 -17.67 0.93
C HIS A 87 -0.84 -18.25 0.38
N SER A 88 -1.59 -17.63 -0.56
CA SER A 88 -2.77 -18.36 -1.10
C SER A 88 -3.56 -17.83 -2.31
N PHE A 89 -3.19 -16.74 -3.01
CA PHE A 89 -4.12 -16.15 -4.00
C PHE A 89 -3.51 -15.75 -5.35
N GLY A 90 -2.25 -16.13 -5.63
CA GLY A 90 -1.58 -15.80 -6.89
C GLY A 90 -1.02 -14.37 -6.92
N ASN A 91 -0.51 -13.96 -8.09
CA ASN A 91 0.06 -12.63 -8.30
C ASN A 91 -1.03 -11.56 -8.38
N THR A 92 -0.69 -10.34 -7.98
CA THR A 92 -1.58 -9.18 -8.16
C THR A 92 -1.86 -8.97 -9.65
N VAL A 93 -3.13 -8.84 -10.00
CA VAL A 93 -3.62 -8.59 -11.36
C VAL A 93 -3.92 -7.09 -11.48
N PRO A 94 -3.00 -6.26 -12.01
CA PRO A 94 -3.12 -4.81 -11.96
C PRO A 94 -4.37 -4.27 -12.64
N GLU A 95 -4.86 -4.96 -13.68
CA GLU A 95 -6.02 -4.57 -14.49
C GLU A 95 -7.34 -4.53 -13.70
N LEU A 96 -7.42 -5.25 -12.57
CA LEU A 96 -8.62 -5.28 -11.74
C LEU A 96 -8.69 -4.13 -10.73
N LEU A 97 -7.57 -3.48 -10.42
CA LEU A 97 -7.50 -2.43 -9.39
C LEU A 97 -8.34 -1.19 -9.72
N PRO A 98 -8.40 -0.68 -10.97
CA PRO A 98 -9.19 0.50 -11.31
C PRO A 98 -10.71 0.30 -11.22
N ILE A 99 -11.19 -0.95 -11.20
CA ILE A 99 -12.63 -1.25 -11.18
C ILE A 99 -13.26 -0.73 -9.88
N GLY A 100 -12.57 -0.91 -8.75
CA GLY A 100 -13.01 -0.46 -7.43
C GLY A 100 -12.98 1.06 -7.23
N THR A 101 -12.28 1.81 -8.10
CA THR A 101 -12.19 3.28 -8.01
C THR A 101 -13.11 3.99 -9.01
N THR A 102 -13.57 3.30 -10.06
CA THR A 102 -14.28 3.92 -11.20
C THR A 102 -15.80 3.81 -11.11
N HIS A 103 -16.33 2.79 -10.42
CA HIS A 103 -17.76 2.44 -10.51
C HIS A 103 -18.59 2.67 -9.25
N GLU A 104 -18.00 3.14 -8.16
CA GLU A 104 -18.74 3.49 -6.95
C GLU A 104 -18.40 4.94 -6.57
N PRO A 105 -19.19 5.95 -7.01
CA PRO A 105 -19.08 7.27 -6.42
C PRO A 105 -19.34 7.10 -4.92
N ILE A 106 -18.38 7.54 -4.09
CA ILE A 106 -18.54 7.64 -2.64
C ILE A 106 -19.83 8.41 -2.35
N THR A 107 -20.93 7.70 -2.13
CA THR A 107 -22.21 8.33 -1.86
C THR A 107 -22.15 8.77 -0.41
N PRO A 108 -22.15 10.08 -0.09
CA PRO A 108 -22.10 10.53 1.29
C PRO A 108 -23.41 10.12 1.99
N HIS A 109 -23.42 8.97 2.66
CA HIS A 109 -24.52 8.56 3.51
C HIS A 109 -24.45 9.36 4.81
N GLY A 110 -25.04 10.55 4.78
CA GLY A 110 -25.07 11.48 5.89
C GLY A 110 -25.99 12.66 5.64
N GLN A 111 -27.16 12.43 5.03
CA GLN A 111 -28.20 13.45 5.02
C GLN A 111 -28.83 13.47 6.41
N LYS A 112 -28.43 14.45 7.21
CA LYS A 112 -29.02 14.72 8.52
C LYS A 112 -30.51 14.99 8.31
N ASP A 113 -31.37 14.17 8.90
CA ASP A 113 -32.74 14.59 9.19
C ASP A 113 -32.66 15.87 10.03
N GLN A 114 -33.01 17.00 9.42
CA GLN A 114 -33.31 18.23 10.13
C GLN A 114 -34.78 18.16 10.51
N SER A 115 -35.02 18.43 11.80
CA SER A 115 -36.26 18.32 12.57
C SER A 115 -37.51 18.95 11.96
#